data_AF-A0A6S6S5L0-F1
#
_entry.id   AF-A0A6S6S5L0-F1
#
_cell.length_a   1.000
_cell.length_b   1.000
_cell.length_c   1.000
_cell.angle_alpha   90.00
_cell.angle_beta   90.00
_cell.angle_gamma   90.00
#
_symmetry.space_group_name_H-M   'P 1'
#
loop_
_entity.id
_entity.type
_entity.pdbx_description
1 polymer ?
#
loop_
_entity_poly.entity_id
_entity_poly.type
_entity_poly.pdbx_seq_one_letter_code
_entity_poly.pdbx_strand_id
1 'polypeptide(L)'
;MQEKKEALRLIEETLKELESLKGSVLISVQKLSRVASILDNQDVYIWCEIQLGNPKYTNTLKQYIDCVLQYQKEKTDDSLKATNRIIDKLIELNLKSEIHYTNEELNIKKDINGGGYENIGFVEETYNDLLRLKKGNDGSFYKTHLNTHISYVKNKAHKIASQLFKQLKFSGTVSNSFDILKNVVDDRLLDLDPKISEQLMLAFKSVSSNRKEEWSQALTSCRRLLESLADKLLPASDEKINGRVLKQGQYVNRLWAFMDRSIESDTNKALAKTHIDFLGSWLEKVNKLANKGVHADLNQIEAVKAVFHTYLVVADILEYVNKKEAKTTKPNINEASLDELEVHLDISRTIAKEIFRLRIKEEYIDLNILSSIKGIGEKTIQKAKENFIIEE
;
A
#
# COMPACT_ATOMS: atom_id res chain seq x y z
N MET A 1 9.21 -2.69 5.20
CA MET A 1 8.54 -3.96 4.81
C MET A 1 8.58 -4.99 5.95
N GLN A 2 9.70 -5.16 6.66
CA GLN A 2 9.85 -6.09 7.80
C GLN A 2 8.98 -5.71 9.03
N GLU A 3 8.92 -4.43 9.40
CA GLU A 3 8.11 -3.93 10.53
C GLU A 3 6.61 -4.16 10.33
N LYS A 4 6.08 -3.92 9.12
CA LYS A 4 4.67 -4.21 8.79
C LYS A 4 4.33 -5.69 8.87
N LYS A 5 5.24 -6.57 8.42
CA LYS A 5 5.07 -8.03 8.50
C LYS A 5 5.05 -8.50 9.96
N GLU A 6 5.91 -7.93 10.79
CA GLU A 6 5.95 -8.23 12.23
C GLU A 6 4.69 -7.70 12.96
N ALA A 7 4.24 -6.48 12.64
CA ALA A 7 2.99 -5.93 13.15
C ALA A 7 1.78 -6.80 12.77
N LEU A 8 1.73 -7.30 11.53
CA LEU A 8 0.67 -8.20 11.07
C LEU A 8 0.70 -9.55 11.80
N ARG A 9 1.90 -10.13 11.99
CA ARG A 9 2.04 -11.37 12.77
C ARG A 9 1.54 -11.18 14.22
N LEU A 10 1.95 -10.11 14.87
CA LEU A 10 1.55 -9.80 16.24
C LEU A 10 0.05 -9.52 16.37
N ILE A 11 -0.58 -8.89 15.38
CA ILE A 11 -2.02 -8.63 15.42
C ILE A 11 -2.84 -9.91 15.19
N GLU A 12 -2.38 -10.83 14.33
CA GLU A 12 -2.99 -12.15 14.15
C GLU A 12 -2.94 -12.96 15.45
N GLU A 13 -1.80 -12.95 16.13
CA GLU A 13 -1.68 -13.59 17.44
C GLU A 13 -2.57 -12.94 18.50
N THR A 14 -2.66 -11.60 18.51
CA THR A 14 -3.56 -10.86 19.41
C THR A 14 -5.01 -11.28 19.19
N LEU A 15 -5.48 -11.35 17.94
CA LEU A 15 -6.85 -11.78 17.62
C LEU A 15 -7.10 -13.22 18.05
N LYS A 16 -6.16 -14.14 17.77
CA LYS A 16 -6.25 -15.54 18.20
C LYS A 16 -6.34 -15.68 19.72
N GLU A 17 -5.56 -14.87 20.45
CA GLU A 17 -5.59 -14.85 21.91
C GLU A 17 -6.96 -14.35 22.42
N LEU A 18 -7.45 -13.21 21.90
CA LEU A 18 -8.76 -12.66 22.29
C LEU A 18 -9.94 -13.59 21.94
N GLU A 19 -9.88 -14.31 20.83
CA GLU A 19 -10.95 -15.22 20.40
C GLU A 19 -10.92 -16.58 21.14
N SER A 20 -9.83 -16.89 21.83
CA SER A 20 -9.71 -18.09 22.65
C SER A 20 -10.56 -17.98 23.92
N LEU A 21 -11.22 -19.09 24.29
CA LEU A 21 -11.96 -19.23 25.55
C LEU A 21 -11.05 -19.10 26.78
N LYS A 22 -9.77 -19.45 26.66
CA LYS A 22 -8.77 -19.39 27.73
C LYS A 22 -7.69 -18.35 27.45
N GLY A 23 -7.89 -17.48 26.46
CA GLY A 23 -6.89 -16.49 26.11
C GLY A 23 -6.84 -15.34 27.13
N SER A 24 -5.65 -14.80 27.34
CA SER A 24 -5.42 -13.70 28.27
C SER A 24 -5.62 -12.34 27.61
N VAL A 25 -6.46 -11.51 28.24
CA VAL A 25 -6.66 -10.12 27.85
C VAL A 25 -5.38 -9.30 28.11
N LEU A 26 -4.67 -9.55 29.22
CA LEU A 26 -3.36 -8.93 29.50
C LEU A 26 -2.37 -9.14 28.35
N ILE A 27 -2.14 -10.39 27.95
CA ILE A 27 -1.18 -10.71 26.88
C ILE A 27 -1.62 -10.05 25.57
N SER A 28 -2.92 -10.05 25.29
CA SER A 28 -3.49 -9.40 24.11
C SER A 28 -3.24 -7.89 24.11
N VAL A 29 -3.45 -7.21 25.24
CA VAL A 29 -3.18 -5.76 25.40
C VAL A 29 -1.69 -5.46 25.28
N GLN A 30 -0.80 -6.28 25.83
CA GLN A 30 0.65 -6.10 25.69
C GLN A 30 1.11 -6.23 24.23
N LYS A 31 0.61 -7.25 23.51
CA LYS A 31 0.89 -7.41 22.08
C LYS A 31 0.33 -6.25 21.27
N LEU A 32 -0.88 -5.79 21.60
CA LEU A 32 -1.50 -4.64 20.95
C LEU A 32 -0.73 -3.34 21.19
N SER A 33 -0.22 -3.11 22.41
CA SER A 33 0.67 -1.98 22.74
C SER A 33 1.91 -2.00 21.86
N ARG A 34 2.57 -3.16 21.73
CA ARG A 34 3.74 -3.32 20.86
C ARG A 34 3.41 -3.06 19.38
N VAL A 35 2.27 -3.53 18.89
CA VAL A 35 1.81 -3.24 17.52
C VAL A 35 1.60 -1.73 17.35
N ALA A 36 0.97 -1.06 18.32
CA ALA A 36 0.76 0.37 18.28
C ALA A 36 2.08 1.15 18.22
N SER A 37 3.09 0.73 19.00
CA SER A 37 4.44 1.32 18.92
C SER A 37 5.09 1.12 17.55
N ILE A 38 4.98 -0.07 16.93
CA ILE A 38 5.53 -0.33 15.60
C ILE A 38 4.86 0.54 14.52
N LEU A 39 3.57 0.82 14.68
CA LEU A 39 2.78 1.61 13.73
C LEU A 39 2.78 3.12 14.03
N ASP A 40 3.53 3.55 15.05
CA ASP A 40 3.51 4.91 15.61
C ASP A 40 2.07 5.42 15.89
N ASN A 41 1.20 4.53 16.36
CA ASN A 41 -0.17 4.85 16.72
C ASN A 41 -0.26 5.20 18.20
N GLN A 42 -0.01 6.48 18.52
CA GLN A 42 0.04 6.97 19.89
C GLN A 42 -1.27 6.80 20.66
N ASP A 43 -2.43 6.95 20.01
CA ASP A 43 -3.73 6.79 20.67
C ASP A 43 -3.96 5.34 21.12
N VAL A 44 -3.67 4.36 20.27
CA VAL A 44 -3.81 2.95 20.66
C VAL A 44 -2.77 2.58 21.72
N TYR A 45 -1.55 3.12 21.62
CA TYR A 45 -0.51 2.91 22.61
C TYR A 45 -0.96 3.42 23.99
N ILE A 46 -1.39 4.68 24.10
CA ILE A 46 -1.88 5.27 25.35
C ILE A 46 -3.07 4.48 25.90
N TRP A 47 -4.02 4.08 25.05
CA TRP A 47 -5.14 3.24 25.48
C TRP A 47 -4.66 1.93 26.11
N CYS A 48 -3.68 1.25 25.49
CA CYS A 48 -3.11 0.03 26.06
C CYS A 48 -2.40 0.29 27.39
N GLU A 49 -1.61 1.37 27.48
CA GLU A 49 -0.91 1.75 28.71
C GLU A 49 -1.87 2.04 29.88
N ILE A 50 -3.04 2.62 29.60
CA ILE A 50 -4.11 2.78 30.59
C ILE A 50 -4.58 1.42 31.10
N GLN A 51 -4.85 0.46 30.21
CA GLN A 51 -5.30 -0.88 30.61
C GLN A 51 -4.19 -1.68 31.32
N LEU A 52 -2.92 -1.38 31.04
CA LEU A 52 -1.76 -1.92 31.76
C LEU A 52 -1.49 -1.21 33.09
N GLY A 53 -2.35 -0.27 33.51
CA GLY A 53 -2.26 0.35 34.82
C GLY A 53 -1.16 1.42 34.93
N ASN A 54 -0.67 1.97 33.81
CA ASN A 54 0.45 2.92 33.82
C ASN A 54 0.10 4.19 34.64
N PRO A 55 0.79 4.46 35.78
CA PRO A 55 0.47 5.55 36.69
C PRO A 55 0.51 6.94 36.05
N LYS A 56 1.27 7.11 34.97
CA LYS A 56 1.32 8.36 34.20
C LYS A 56 -0.07 8.79 33.73
N TYR A 57 -0.91 7.81 33.37
CA TYR A 57 -2.25 8.06 32.84
C TYR A 57 -3.34 7.78 33.89
N THR A 58 -3.22 6.66 34.60
CA THR A 58 -4.29 6.18 35.49
C THR A 58 -4.50 7.08 36.70
N ASN A 59 -3.47 7.75 37.23
CA ASN A 59 -3.62 8.65 38.37
C ASN A 59 -4.53 9.84 38.04
N THR A 60 -4.31 10.49 36.89
CA THR A 60 -5.13 11.63 36.44
C THR A 60 -6.55 11.17 36.11
N LEU A 61 -6.72 9.97 35.54
CA LEU A 61 -8.03 9.40 35.25
C LEU A 61 -8.82 9.04 36.52
N LYS A 62 -8.16 8.53 37.56
CA LYS A 62 -8.77 8.30 38.89
C LYS A 62 -9.25 9.63 39.49
N GLN A 63 -8.40 10.67 39.50
CA GLN A 63 -8.76 12.02 39.95
C GLN A 63 -9.95 12.59 39.15
N TYR A 64 -9.98 12.34 37.84
CA TYR A 64 -11.07 12.81 36.98
C TYR A 64 -12.41 12.17 37.38
N ILE A 65 -12.44 10.86 37.61
CA ILE A 65 -13.65 10.17 38.10
C ILE A 65 -14.11 10.77 39.43
N ASP A 66 -13.19 10.98 40.38
CA ASP A 66 -13.53 11.54 41.69
C ASP A 66 -14.14 12.94 41.56
N CYS A 67 -13.54 13.82 40.76
CA CYS A 67 -14.07 15.16 40.51
C CYS A 67 -15.44 15.12 39.83
N VAL A 68 -15.65 14.24 38.85
CA VAL A 68 -16.94 14.09 38.16
C VAL A 68 -18.01 13.59 39.12
N LEU A 69 -17.72 12.60 39.96
CA LEU A 69 -18.66 12.10 40.96
C LEU A 69 -18.99 13.16 42.01
N GLN A 70 -18.00 13.93 42.44
CA GLN A 70 -18.21 15.05 43.36
C GLN A 70 -19.10 16.13 42.73
N TYR A 71 -18.81 16.54 41.50
CA TYR A 71 -19.64 17.52 40.78
C TYR A 71 -21.08 17.02 40.59
N GLN A 72 -21.28 15.74 40.27
CA GLN A 72 -22.63 15.16 40.16
C GLN A 72 -23.42 15.25 41.48
N LYS A 73 -22.74 15.14 42.62
CA LYS A 73 -23.33 15.20 43.96
C LYS A 73 -23.60 16.63 44.41
N GLU A 74 -22.64 17.53 44.23
CA GLU A 74 -22.67 18.90 44.79
C GLU A 74 -23.25 19.94 43.82
N LYS A 75 -22.98 19.80 42.52
CA LYS A 75 -23.40 20.74 41.45
C LYS A 75 -23.01 22.20 41.70
N THR A 76 -21.84 22.41 42.30
CA THR A 76 -21.30 23.74 42.63
C THR A 76 -20.35 24.24 41.54
N ASP A 77 -20.14 25.57 41.47
CA ASP A 77 -19.16 26.17 40.57
C ASP A 77 -17.72 25.75 40.91
N ASP A 78 -17.41 25.55 42.20
CA ASP A 78 -16.09 25.08 42.65
C ASP A 78 -15.79 23.65 42.21
N SER A 79 -16.77 22.74 42.30
CA SER A 79 -16.61 21.35 41.83
C SER A 79 -16.53 21.27 40.29
N LEU A 80 -17.21 22.18 39.57
CA LEU A 80 -17.05 22.34 38.12
C LEU A 80 -15.64 22.82 37.76
N LYS A 81 -15.13 23.86 38.44
CA LYS A 81 -13.77 24.38 38.24
C LYS A 81 -12.71 23.32 38.54
N ALA A 82 -12.89 22.54 39.61
CA ALA A 82 -12.00 21.43 39.93
C ALA A 82 -11.98 20.38 38.82
N THR A 83 -13.15 20.01 38.29
CA THR A 83 -13.27 19.07 37.17
C THR A 83 -12.55 19.60 35.92
N ASN A 84 -12.75 20.87 35.56
CA ASN A 84 -12.11 21.49 34.40
C ASN A 84 -10.57 21.50 34.51
N ARG A 85 -10.02 21.75 35.71
CA ARG A 85 -8.56 21.67 35.94
C ARG A 85 -7.99 20.27 35.70
N ILE A 86 -8.76 19.22 35.98
CA ILE A 86 -8.32 17.85 35.68
C ILE A 86 -8.43 17.57 34.18
N ILE A 87 -9.45 18.11 33.49
CA ILE A 87 -9.56 18.01 32.02
C ILE A 87 -8.33 18.63 31.36
N ASP A 88 -7.85 19.79 31.82
CA ASP A 88 -6.63 20.42 31.29
C ASP A 88 -5.41 19.48 31.42
N LYS A 89 -5.25 18.83 32.58
CA LYS A 89 -4.17 17.83 32.79
C LYS A 89 -4.31 16.60 31.89
N LEU A 90 -5.53 16.16 31.60
CA LEU A 90 -5.76 15.06 30.67
C LEU A 90 -5.32 15.44 29.24
N ILE A 91 -5.60 16.67 28.81
CA ILE A 91 -5.16 17.22 27.51
C ILE A 91 -3.63 17.31 27.45
N GLU A 92 -2.97 17.79 28.50
CA GLU A 92 -1.50 17.85 28.59
C GLU A 92 -0.84 16.46 28.44
N LEU A 93 -1.53 15.41 28.89
CA LEU A 93 -1.09 14.03 28.75
C LEU A 93 -1.46 13.38 27.40
N ASN A 94 -2.05 14.16 26.47
CA ASN A 94 -2.59 13.72 25.18
C ASN A 94 -3.74 12.71 25.29
N LEU A 95 -4.50 12.74 26.38
CA LEU A 95 -5.70 11.92 26.52
C LEU A 95 -6.86 12.58 25.78
N LYS A 96 -7.73 11.74 25.22
CA LYS A 96 -8.80 12.11 24.31
C LYS A 96 -10.09 11.48 24.83
N SER A 97 -11.11 12.29 25.04
CA SER A 97 -12.39 11.86 25.64
C SER A 97 -13.09 10.77 24.82
N GLU A 98 -12.89 10.78 23.51
CA GLU A 98 -13.48 9.89 22.54
C GLU A 98 -12.72 8.55 22.38
N ILE A 99 -11.51 8.45 22.94
CA ILE A 99 -10.65 7.27 22.83
C ILE A 99 -10.32 6.68 24.21
N HIS A 100 -9.74 7.51 25.07
CA HIS A 100 -9.01 7.11 26.28
C HIS A 100 -9.87 7.10 27.54
N TYR A 101 -10.95 7.90 27.58
CA TYR A 101 -11.84 7.99 28.75
C TYR A 101 -13.29 8.22 28.30
N THR A 102 -13.78 7.35 27.43
CA THR A 102 -15.16 7.41 26.96
C THR A 102 -16.14 7.23 28.12
N ASN A 103 -17.38 7.69 27.96
CA ASN A 103 -18.43 7.46 28.96
C ASN A 103 -18.60 5.97 29.29
N GLU A 104 -18.41 5.08 28.32
CA GLU A 104 -18.41 3.64 28.53
C GLU A 104 -17.26 3.20 29.43
N GLU A 105 -16.02 3.64 29.13
CA GLU A 105 -14.85 3.34 29.95
C GLU A 105 -15.02 3.84 31.39
N LEU A 106 -15.41 5.11 31.55
CA LEU A 106 -15.63 5.73 32.86
C LEU A 106 -16.72 5.00 33.67
N ASN A 107 -17.79 4.55 33.02
CA ASN A 107 -18.86 3.80 33.71
C ASN A 107 -18.41 2.44 34.22
N ILE A 108 -17.49 1.77 33.51
CA ILE A 108 -16.88 0.53 33.97
C ILE A 108 -15.83 0.80 35.06
N LYS A 109 -14.96 1.80 34.84
CA LYS A 109 -13.77 2.06 35.66
C LYS A 109 -14.05 2.83 36.94
N LYS A 110 -15.22 3.48 37.08
CA LYS A 110 -15.65 4.08 38.36
C LYS A 110 -16.00 3.03 39.41
N ASP A 111 -16.26 1.79 38.99
CA ASP A 111 -16.58 0.70 39.89
C ASP A 111 -15.29 0.09 40.47
N ILE A 112 -14.98 0.49 41.71
CA ILE A 112 -13.80 0.03 42.44
C ILE A 112 -13.88 -1.48 42.71
N ASN A 113 -15.08 -2.05 42.88
CA ASN A 113 -15.28 -3.48 43.07
C ASN A 113 -15.03 -4.30 41.79
N GLY A 114 -14.98 -3.64 40.63
CA GLY A 114 -14.54 -4.18 39.35
C GLY A 114 -13.04 -3.99 39.09
N GLY A 115 -12.28 -3.40 40.01
CA GLY A 115 -10.85 -3.16 39.87
C GLY A 115 -10.47 -1.80 39.25
N GLY A 116 -11.44 -0.95 38.90
CA GLY A 116 -11.19 0.40 38.40
C GLY A 116 -10.06 0.50 37.35
N TYR A 117 -9.11 1.42 37.56
CA TYR A 117 -7.92 1.58 36.70
C TYR A 117 -6.70 0.75 37.15
N GLU A 118 -6.91 -0.34 37.88
CA GLU A 118 -5.85 -1.32 38.10
C GLU A 118 -5.47 -2.04 36.79
N ASN A 119 -4.27 -2.63 36.76
CA ASN A 119 -3.77 -3.39 35.63
C ASN A 119 -4.74 -4.52 35.26
N ILE A 120 -5.05 -4.70 33.97
CA ILE A 120 -5.99 -5.72 33.51
C ILE A 120 -5.60 -7.15 33.92
N GLY A 121 -4.30 -7.43 34.05
CA GLY A 121 -3.79 -8.69 34.58
C GLY A 121 -4.19 -8.96 36.03
N PHE A 122 -4.15 -7.93 36.88
CA PHE A 122 -4.64 -8.02 38.26
C PHE A 122 -6.14 -8.33 38.29
N VAL A 123 -6.93 -7.68 37.41
CA VAL A 123 -8.39 -7.91 37.30
C VAL A 123 -8.69 -9.34 36.85
N GLU A 124 -7.98 -9.85 35.83
CA GLU A 124 -8.09 -11.23 35.35
C GLU A 124 -7.70 -12.24 36.43
N GLU A 125 -6.58 -12.02 37.13
CA GLU A 125 -6.10 -12.91 38.19
C GLU A 125 -7.09 -12.97 39.36
N THR A 126 -7.57 -11.81 39.83
CA THR A 126 -8.57 -11.71 40.90
C THR A 126 -9.86 -12.44 40.51
N TYR A 127 -10.32 -12.28 39.27
CA TYR A 127 -11.50 -12.99 38.77
C TYR A 127 -11.30 -14.51 38.78
N ASN A 128 -10.15 -14.97 38.28
CA ASN A 128 -9.81 -16.39 38.25
C ASN A 128 -9.66 -17.00 39.65
N ASP A 129 -9.14 -16.23 40.61
CA ASP A 129 -9.06 -16.65 42.00
C ASP A 129 -10.45 -16.83 42.62
N LEU A 130 -11.37 -15.90 42.40
CA LEU A 130 -12.76 -16.05 42.86
C LEU A 130 -13.44 -17.26 42.22
N LEU A 131 -13.18 -17.54 40.94
CA LEU A 131 -13.69 -18.75 40.27
C LEU A 131 -13.13 -20.03 40.90
N ARG A 132 -11.80 -20.08 41.11
CA ARG A 132 -11.11 -21.23 41.72
C ARG A 132 -11.61 -21.51 43.14
N LEU A 133 -11.82 -20.44 43.91
CA LEU A 133 -12.34 -20.51 45.29
C LEU A 133 -13.86 -20.69 45.36
N LYS A 134 -14.56 -20.68 44.21
CA LYS A 134 -16.03 -20.76 44.11
C LYS A 134 -16.75 -19.67 44.91
N LYS A 135 -16.17 -18.47 44.98
CA LYS A 135 -16.72 -17.31 45.68
C LYS A 135 -17.38 -16.32 44.72
N GLY A 136 -18.39 -15.59 45.22
CA GLY A 136 -19.00 -14.48 44.51
C GLY A 136 -18.19 -13.17 44.61
N ASN A 137 -17.47 -12.99 45.72
CA ASN A 137 -16.61 -11.85 46.03
C ASN A 137 -15.64 -12.23 47.17
N ASP A 138 -14.67 -11.37 47.45
CA ASP A 138 -13.73 -11.45 48.59
C ASP A 138 -13.91 -10.31 49.62
N GLY A 139 -15.02 -9.56 49.52
CA GLY A 139 -15.28 -8.35 50.29
C GLY A 139 -14.74 -7.05 49.66
N SER A 140 -13.79 -7.13 48.73
CA SER A 140 -13.27 -5.98 47.99
C SER A 140 -13.67 -6.01 46.52
N PHE A 141 -13.57 -7.17 45.87
CA PHE A 141 -13.85 -7.34 44.45
C PHE A 141 -14.97 -8.34 44.22
N TYR A 142 -15.80 -8.04 43.22
CA TYR A 142 -17.01 -8.80 42.93
C TYR A 142 -16.86 -9.48 41.58
N LYS A 143 -17.09 -10.79 41.54
CA LYS A 143 -16.90 -11.62 40.34
C LYS A 143 -17.62 -11.07 39.10
N THR A 144 -18.86 -10.61 39.27
CA THR A 144 -19.66 -10.03 38.18
C THR A 144 -19.07 -8.71 37.68
N HIS A 145 -18.54 -7.87 38.57
CA HIS A 145 -18.00 -6.56 38.22
C HIS A 145 -16.65 -6.71 37.51
N LEU A 146 -15.78 -7.59 38.02
CA LEU A 146 -14.53 -7.98 37.37
C LEU A 146 -14.80 -8.56 35.96
N ASN A 147 -15.79 -9.45 35.82
CA ASN A 147 -16.13 -10.02 34.51
C ASN A 147 -16.62 -8.96 33.53
N THR A 148 -17.44 -7.99 33.98
CA THR A 148 -17.88 -6.86 33.15
C THR A 148 -16.68 -6.05 32.67
N HIS A 149 -15.72 -5.77 33.56
CA HIS A 149 -14.50 -5.06 33.24
C HIS A 149 -13.64 -5.83 32.22
N ILE A 150 -13.37 -7.11 32.46
CA ILE A 150 -12.62 -7.99 31.53
C ILE A 150 -13.30 -8.03 30.17
N SER A 151 -14.63 -8.17 30.13
CA SER A 151 -15.41 -8.21 28.88
C SER A 151 -15.30 -6.91 28.11
N TYR A 152 -15.36 -5.76 28.80
CA TYR A 152 -15.18 -4.44 28.19
C TYR A 152 -13.80 -4.33 27.52
N VAL A 153 -12.72 -4.59 28.25
CA VAL A 153 -11.35 -4.47 27.71
C VAL A 153 -11.12 -5.46 26.58
N LYS A 154 -11.60 -6.70 26.72
CA LYS A 154 -11.54 -7.74 25.68
C LYS A 154 -12.23 -7.30 24.38
N ASN A 155 -13.46 -6.80 24.47
CA ASN A 155 -14.24 -6.36 23.30
C ASN A 155 -13.60 -5.14 22.63
N LYS A 156 -13.12 -4.17 23.42
CA LYS A 156 -12.44 -2.98 22.91
C LYS A 156 -11.11 -3.34 22.24
N ALA A 157 -10.30 -4.19 22.86
CA ALA A 157 -9.05 -4.70 22.29
C ALA A 157 -9.31 -5.46 20.99
N HIS A 158 -10.34 -6.31 20.94
CA HIS A 158 -10.72 -7.05 19.73
C HIS A 158 -11.13 -6.11 18.59
N LYS A 159 -11.94 -5.07 18.90
CA LYS A 159 -12.33 -4.06 17.92
C LYS A 159 -11.12 -3.32 17.34
N ILE A 160 -10.21 -2.86 18.20
CA ILE A 160 -8.99 -2.17 17.77
C ILE A 160 -8.11 -3.13 16.94
N ALA A 161 -7.88 -4.34 17.44
CA ALA A 161 -7.05 -5.33 16.76
C ALA A 161 -7.63 -5.72 15.39
N SER A 162 -8.95 -5.87 15.28
CA SER A 162 -9.64 -6.15 14.02
C SER A 162 -9.51 -5.00 13.02
N GLN A 163 -9.61 -3.75 13.49
CA GLN A 163 -9.42 -2.57 12.64
C GLN A 163 -7.98 -2.49 12.12
N LEU A 164 -6.99 -2.64 12.99
CA LEU A 164 -5.58 -2.66 12.62
C LEU A 164 -5.26 -3.84 11.69
N PHE A 165 -5.80 -5.03 11.95
CA PHE A 165 -5.63 -6.19 11.09
C PHE A 165 -6.18 -5.94 9.68
N LYS A 166 -7.38 -5.37 9.54
CA LYS A 166 -7.93 -4.98 8.23
C LYS A 166 -7.01 -3.97 7.55
N GLN A 167 -6.61 -2.91 8.24
CA GLN A 167 -5.70 -1.90 7.68
C GLN A 167 -4.39 -2.53 7.20
N LEU A 168 -3.74 -3.36 8.02
CA LEU A 168 -2.47 -4.00 7.69
C LEU A 168 -2.61 -5.01 6.57
N LYS A 169 -3.60 -5.91 6.65
CA LYS A 169 -3.83 -6.95 5.65
C LYS A 169 -4.20 -6.35 4.30
N PHE A 170 -5.09 -5.35 4.26
CA PHE A 170 -5.46 -4.70 3.00
C PHE A 170 -4.44 -3.67 2.52
N SER A 171 -3.52 -3.18 3.37
CA SER A 171 -2.39 -2.35 2.92
C SER A 171 -1.34 -3.10 2.08
N GLY A 172 -1.41 -4.44 2.01
CA GLY A 172 -0.45 -5.26 1.26
C GLY A 172 -1.00 -6.49 0.53
N THR A 173 -2.32 -6.77 0.58
CA THR A 173 -2.90 -7.99 -0.05
C THR A 173 -3.60 -7.73 -1.38
N VAL A 174 -3.95 -6.48 -1.70
CA VAL A 174 -4.35 -6.14 -3.07
C VAL A 174 -3.14 -5.44 -3.65
N SER A 175 -2.48 -6.06 -4.64
CA SER A 175 -1.69 -5.28 -5.60
C SER A 175 -2.68 -4.27 -6.16
N ASN A 176 -2.71 -3.07 -5.60
CA ASN A 176 -3.61 -2.05 -6.13
C ASN A 176 -3.13 -1.75 -7.56
N SER A 177 -3.97 -1.14 -8.40
CA SER A 177 -3.59 -0.88 -9.80
C SER A 177 -2.26 -0.11 -9.91
N PHE A 178 -1.90 0.65 -8.88
CA PHE A 178 -0.60 1.30 -8.78
C PHE A 178 0.54 0.31 -8.49
N ASP A 179 0.41 -0.66 -7.59
CA ASP A 179 1.44 -1.69 -7.32
C ASP A 179 1.72 -2.56 -8.55
N ILE A 180 0.68 -2.89 -9.32
CA ILE A 180 0.82 -3.65 -10.58
C ILE A 180 1.65 -2.85 -11.58
N LEU A 181 1.24 -1.61 -11.82
CA LEU A 181 1.98 -0.70 -12.69
C LEU A 181 3.39 -0.46 -12.14
N LYS A 182 3.52 -0.43 -10.82
CA LYS A 182 4.75 -0.08 -10.14
C LYS A 182 5.85 -1.09 -10.39
N ASN A 183 5.54 -2.35 -10.17
CA ASN A 183 6.48 -3.43 -10.38
C ASN A 183 6.94 -3.47 -11.84
N VAL A 184 6.02 -3.35 -12.80
CA VAL A 184 6.36 -3.36 -14.24
C VAL A 184 7.28 -2.21 -14.63
N VAL A 185 6.99 -0.99 -14.16
CA VAL A 185 7.78 0.20 -14.48
C VAL A 185 9.13 0.17 -13.79
N ASP A 186 9.16 -0.15 -12.49
CA ASP A 186 10.39 -0.17 -11.71
C ASP A 186 11.36 -1.24 -12.25
N ASP A 187 10.87 -2.44 -12.59
CA ASP A 187 11.67 -3.50 -13.20
C ASP A 187 12.23 -3.06 -14.57
N ARG A 188 11.40 -2.53 -15.47
CA ARG A 188 11.85 -2.07 -16.80
C ARG A 188 12.82 -0.89 -16.73
N LEU A 189 12.67 0.02 -15.76
CA LEU A 189 13.60 1.11 -15.56
C LEU A 189 14.95 0.63 -15.04
N LEU A 190 14.96 -0.36 -14.14
CA LEU A 190 16.19 -0.97 -13.65
C LEU A 190 16.95 -1.65 -14.78
N ASP A 191 16.25 -2.36 -15.66
CA ASP A 191 16.84 -2.98 -16.85
C ASP A 191 17.40 -1.94 -17.84
N LEU A 192 16.73 -0.79 -18.00
CA LEU A 192 17.15 0.27 -18.91
C LEU A 192 18.33 1.09 -18.38
N ASP A 193 18.20 1.65 -17.19
CA ASP A 193 19.25 2.35 -16.46
C ASP A 193 18.87 2.52 -14.97
N PRO A 194 19.58 1.87 -14.03
CA PRO A 194 19.33 2.00 -12.60
C PRO A 194 19.32 3.45 -12.09
N LYS A 195 20.08 4.35 -12.71
CA LYS A 195 20.10 5.77 -12.33
C LYS A 195 18.78 6.48 -12.62
N ILE A 196 18.07 6.07 -13.67
CA ILE A 196 16.74 6.64 -14.00
C ILE A 196 15.71 6.15 -12.99
N SER A 197 15.78 4.87 -12.60
CA SER A 197 14.94 4.31 -11.53
C SER A 197 15.15 5.05 -10.20
N GLU A 198 16.41 5.31 -9.82
CA GLU A 198 16.73 6.09 -8.62
C GLU A 198 16.13 7.51 -8.65
N GLN A 199 16.20 8.20 -9.80
CA GLN A 199 15.58 9.52 -9.96
C GLN A 199 14.07 9.51 -9.72
N LEU A 200 13.39 8.43 -10.14
CA LEU A 200 11.94 8.27 -9.92
C LEU A 200 11.63 8.09 -8.44
N MET A 201 12.40 7.25 -7.75
CA MET A 201 12.28 7.03 -6.31
C MET A 201 12.54 8.31 -5.52
N LEU A 202 13.53 9.11 -5.92
CA LEU A 202 13.82 10.42 -5.32
C LEU A 202 12.67 11.41 -5.49
N ALA A 203 11.99 11.40 -6.64
CA ALA A 203 10.80 12.24 -6.86
C ALA A 203 9.65 11.86 -5.90
N PHE A 204 9.37 10.57 -5.74
CA PHE A 204 8.36 10.09 -4.78
C PHE A 204 8.72 10.43 -3.33
N LYS A 205 9.98 10.25 -2.95
CA LYS A 205 10.45 10.61 -1.61
C LYS A 205 10.23 12.10 -1.35
N SER A 206 10.57 12.96 -2.31
CA SER A 206 10.51 14.42 -2.15
C SER A 206 9.06 14.93 -2.01
N VAL A 207 8.08 14.34 -2.71
CA VAL A 207 6.66 14.74 -2.54
C VAL A 207 6.03 14.24 -1.25
N SER A 208 6.58 13.19 -0.64
CA SER A 208 6.11 12.67 0.65
C SER A 208 6.57 13.50 1.86
N SER A 209 7.49 14.44 1.65
CA SER A 209 7.97 15.35 2.70
C SER A 209 6.96 16.45 3.01
N ASN A 210 7.02 16.97 4.23
CA ASN A 210 6.23 18.13 4.67
C ASN A 210 6.93 19.47 4.35
N ARG A 211 8.08 19.46 3.66
CA ARG A 211 8.85 20.66 3.29
C ARG A 211 8.51 21.13 1.88
N LYS A 212 8.07 22.39 1.75
CA LYS A 212 7.67 23.00 0.47
C LYS A 212 8.80 22.96 -0.57
N GLU A 213 10.05 23.14 -0.14
CA GLU A 213 11.23 23.13 -1.00
C GLU A 213 11.43 21.75 -1.67
N GLU A 214 11.08 20.68 -0.98
CA GLU A 214 11.18 19.32 -1.52
C GLU A 214 10.14 19.06 -2.62
N TRP A 215 8.98 19.73 -2.58
CA TRP A 215 7.98 19.61 -3.64
C TRP A 215 8.48 20.20 -4.96
N SER A 216 9.13 21.37 -4.90
CA SER A 216 9.81 21.96 -6.07
C SER A 216 10.97 21.08 -6.57
N GLN A 217 11.70 20.46 -5.65
CA GLN A 217 12.75 19.50 -5.99
C GLN A 217 12.18 18.24 -6.67
N ALA A 218 10.99 17.79 -6.28
CA ALA A 218 10.32 16.67 -6.94
C ALA A 218 10.00 16.98 -8.40
N LEU A 219 9.45 18.17 -8.70
CA LEU A 219 9.17 18.60 -10.07
C LEU A 219 10.42 18.67 -10.94
N THR A 220 11.51 19.17 -10.37
CA THR A 220 12.83 19.20 -11.03
C THR A 220 13.32 17.79 -11.32
N SER A 221 13.12 16.86 -10.37
CA SER A 221 13.49 15.45 -10.53
C SER A 221 12.68 14.77 -11.63
N CYS A 222 11.37 15.01 -11.72
CA CYS A 222 10.51 14.51 -12.81
C CYS A 222 10.99 14.96 -14.19
N ARG A 223 11.35 16.25 -14.33
CA ARG A 223 11.89 16.78 -15.59
C ARG A 223 13.22 16.10 -15.96
N ARG A 224 14.16 16.02 -15.01
CA ARG A 224 15.47 15.39 -15.22
C ARG A 224 15.34 13.92 -15.60
N LEU A 225 14.34 13.24 -15.03
CA LEU A 225 14.01 11.86 -15.38
C LEU A 225 13.59 11.74 -16.84
N LEU A 226 12.69 12.59 -17.32
CA LEU A 226 12.27 12.57 -18.74
C LEU A 226 13.41 12.94 -19.69
N GLU A 227 14.28 13.87 -19.30
CA GLU A 227 15.49 14.20 -20.05
C GLU A 227 16.46 13.00 -20.11
N SER A 228 16.69 12.33 -18.99
CA SER A 228 17.55 11.14 -18.90
C SER A 228 16.97 9.97 -19.72
N LEU A 229 15.65 9.79 -19.67
CA LEU A 229 14.95 8.78 -20.47
C LEU A 229 15.08 9.07 -21.96
N ALA A 230 14.89 10.33 -22.37
CA ALA A 230 15.10 10.75 -23.75
C ALA A 230 16.55 10.51 -24.20
N ASP A 231 17.54 10.82 -23.36
CA ASP A 231 18.96 10.59 -23.65
C ASP A 231 19.26 9.11 -23.90
N LYS A 232 18.59 8.19 -23.20
CA LYS A 232 18.76 6.74 -23.40
C LYS A 232 18.04 6.19 -24.62
N LEU A 233 16.81 6.64 -24.85
CA LEU A 233 15.96 6.10 -25.91
C LEU A 233 16.28 6.70 -27.29
N LEU A 234 16.62 8.00 -27.31
CA LEU A 234 16.99 8.71 -28.52
C LEU A 234 17.95 9.85 -28.18
N PRO A 235 19.27 9.60 -28.21
CA PRO A 235 20.30 10.61 -27.96
C PRO A 235 20.12 11.85 -28.83
N ALA A 236 20.58 12.99 -28.33
CA ALA A 236 20.49 14.24 -29.07
C ALA A 236 21.25 14.16 -30.41
N SER A 237 20.66 14.74 -31.45
CA SER A 237 21.27 14.79 -32.78
C SER A 237 20.93 16.11 -33.48
N ASP A 238 21.73 16.45 -34.50
CA ASP A 238 21.47 17.59 -35.37
C ASP A 238 20.44 17.28 -36.47
N GLU A 239 19.95 16.04 -36.52
CA GLU A 239 18.93 15.62 -37.47
C GLU A 239 17.57 16.25 -37.15
N LYS A 240 16.78 16.47 -38.21
CA LYS A 240 15.36 16.82 -38.09
C LYS A 240 14.51 15.64 -38.52
N ILE A 241 13.72 15.10 -37.60
CA ILE A 241 12.74 14.05 -37.90
C ILE A 241 11.36 14.69 -37.95
N ASN A 242 10.63 14.52 -39.07
CA ASN A 242 9.30 15.09 -39.28
C ASN A 242 9.25 16.61 -38.98
N GLY A 243 10.31 17.33 -39.37
CA GLY A 243 10.44 18.78 -39.16
C GLY A 243 10.83 19.23 -37.73
N ARG A 244 11.03 18.30 -36.78
CA ARG A 244 11.35 18.62 -35.38
C ARG A 244 12.84 18.54 -35.09
N VAL A 245 13.33 19.49 -34.29
CA VAL A 245 14.73 19.53 -33.83
C VAL A 245 14.92 18.60 -32.63
N LEU A 246 16.00 17.81 -32.65
CA LEU A 246 16.32 16.78 -31.66
C LEU A 246 17.55 17.09 -30.81
N LYS A 247 17.79 18.36 -30.49
CA LYS A 247 18.91 18.78 -29.63
C LYS A 247 18.63 18.47 -28.15
N GLN A 248 19.64 18.63 -27.29
CA GLN A 248 19.61 18.24 -25.88
C GLN A 248 18.38 18.76 -25.12
N GLY A 249 18.05 20.05 -25.29
CA GLY A 249 16.94 20.71 -24.60
C GLY A 249 15.54 20.29 -25.09
N GLN A 250 15.44 19.57 -26.22
CA GLN A 250 14.19 19.17 -26.86
C GLN A 250 13.84 17.72 -26.52
N TYR A 251 13.92 17.34 -25.25
CA TYR A 251 13.64 15.97 -24.78
C TYR A 251 12.25 15.48 -25.18
N VAL A 252 11.23 16.35 -25.18
CA VAL A 252 9.86 16.02 -25.66
C VAL A 252 9.88 15.58 -27.13
N ASN A 253 10.57 16.34 -28.00
CA ASN A 253 10.69 15.99 -29.42
C ASN A 253 11.43 14.66 -29.62
N ARG A 254 12.41 14.37 -28.76
CA ARG A 254 13.18 13.12 -28.81
C ARG A 254 12.33 11.91 -28.38
N LEU A 255 11.56 12.04 -27.30
CA LEU A 255 10.58 11.02 -26.89
C LEU A 255 9.51 10.80 -27.96
N TRP A 256 9.06 11.87 -28.62
CA TRP A 256 8.15 11.79 -29.77
C TRP A 256 8.74 11.00 -30.94
N ALA A 257 9.97 11.32 -31.34
CA ALA A 257 10.65 10.60 -32.40
C ALA A 257 10.91 9.13 -32.05
N PHE A 258 11.18 8.82 -30.78
CA PHE A 258 11.24 7.45 -30.29
C PHE A 258 9.88 6.72 -30.45
N MET A 259 8.78 7.33 -30.02
CA MET A 259 7.44 6.74 -30.17
C MET A 259 7.02 6.58 -31.62
N ASP A 260 7.35 7.54 -32.49
CA ASP A 260 7.14 7.44 -33.93
C ASP A 260 7.80 6.20 -34.52
N ARG A 261 8.98 5.82 -33.99
CA ARG A 261 9.74 4.64 -34.43
C ARG A 261 9.31 3.33 -33.76
N SER A 262 8.69 3.39 -32.59
CA SER A 262 8.49 2.22 -31.72
C SER A 262 7.03 1.77 -31.62
N ILE A 263 6.08 2.64 -31.97
CA ILE A 263 4.64 2.35 -31.90
C ILE A 263 4.08 2.21 -33.31
N GLU A 264 3.64 1.01 -33.68
CA GLU A 264 3.04 0.74 -34.99
C GLU A 264 1.63 1.33 -35.11
N SER A 265 0.77 1.06 -34.11
CA SER A 265 -0.62 1.53 -34.07
C SER A 265 -0.69 3.06 -33.99
N ASP A 266 -1.32 3.68 -35.00
CA ASP A 266 -1.50 5.14 -35.03
C ASP A 266 -2.36 5.67 -33.89
N THR A 267 -3.36 4.90 -33.42
CA THR A 267 -4.18 5.27 -32.27
C THR A 267 -3.37 5.29 -30.98
N ASN A 268 -2.58 4.24 -30.72
CA ASN A 268 -1.73 4.18 -29.52
C ASN A 268 -0.64 5.26 -29.55
N LYS A 269 -0.09 5.50 -30.74
CA LYS A 269 0.92 6.55 -30.98
C LYS A 269 0.34 7.94 -30.69
N ALA A 270 -0.89 8.22 -31.16
CA ALA A 270 -1.57 9.48 -30.88
C ALA A 270 -1.87 9.67 -29.39
N LEU A 271 -2.31 8.61 -28.70
CA LEU A 271 -2.59 8.63 -27.27
C LEU A 271 -1.33 8.94 -26.45
N ALA A 272 -0.24 8.18 -26.68
CA ALA A 272 1.01 8.35 -25.95
C ALA A 272 1.63 9.74 -26.17
N LYS A 273 1.59 10.25 -27.41
CA LYS A 273 2.04 11.62 -27.73
C LYS A 273 1.23 12.69 -27.02
N THR A 274 -0.09 12.54 -26.95
CA THR A 274 -0.98 13.48 -26.24
C THR A 274 -0.64 13.54 -24.76
N HIS A 275 -0.34 12.40 -24.15
CA HIS A 275 0.04 12.33 -22.74
C HIS A 275 1.39 13.02 -22.46
N ILE A 276 2.38 12.82 -23.33
CA ILE A 276 3.67 13.51 -23.23
C ILE A 276 3.54 15.02 -23.45
N ASP A 277 2.70 15.47 -24.38
CA ASP A 277 2.43 16.90 -24.56
C ASP A 277 1.81 17.53 -23.33
N PHE A 278 0.80 16.86 -22.78
CA PHE A 278 0.15 17.29 -21.56
C PHE A 278 1.17 17.40 -20.42
N LEU A 279 1.95 16.36 -20.18
CA LEU A 279 2.94 16.34 -19.10
C LEU A 279 4.06 17.37 -19.34
N GLY A 280 4.58 17.48 -20.55
CA GLY A 280 5.62 18.45 -20.90
C GLY A 280 5.16 19.89 -20.68
N SER A 281 3.96 20.23 -21.17
CA SER A 281 3.35 21.55 -20.95
C SER A 281 3.07 21.80 -19.47
N TRP A 282 2.60 20.79 -18.74
CA TRP A 282 2.30 20.86 -17.32
C TRP A 282 3.56 21.11 -16.49
N LEU A 283 4.60 20.28 -16.65
CA LEU A 283 5.87 20.43 -15.93
C LEU A 283 6.55 21.77 -16.22
N GLU A 284 6.46 22.27 -17.45
CA GLU A 284 7.01 23.58 -17.79
C GLU A 284 6.25 24.71 -17.08
N LYS A 285 4.90 24.66 -17.09
CA LYS A 285 4.05 25.67 -16.44
C LYS A 285 4.21 25.65 -14.92
N VAL A 286 4.20 24.47 -14.30
CA VAL A 286 4.34 24.34 -12.83
C VAL A 286 5.75 24.73 -12.38
N ASN A 287 6.81 24.38 -13.13
CA ASN A 287 8.16 24.86 -12.82
C ASN A 287 8.28 26.38 -12.97
N LYS A 288 7.62 27.00 -13.96
CA LYS A 288 7.58 28.47 -14.07
C LYS A 288 6.86 29.13 -12.90
N LEU A 289 5.80 28.52 -12.36
CA LEU A 289 5.10 29.01 -11.17
C LEU A 289 5.97 28.88 -9.92
N ALA A 290 6.59 27.71 -9.71
CA ALA A 290 7.48 27.46 -8.56
C ALA A 290 8.71 28.40 -8.55
N ASN A 291 9.29 28.70 -9.70
CA ASN A 291 10.48 29.55 -9.81
C ASN A 291 10.19 31.07 -9.80
N LYS A 292 8.94 31.51 -9.96
CA LYS A 292 8.60 32.94 -10.02
C LYS A 292 8.39 33.58 -8.65
N GLY A 293 8.30 32.82 -7.55
CA GLY A 293 8.17 33.37 -6.19
C GLY A 293 6.93 34.25 -5.95
N VAL A 294 5.99 34.33 -6.90
CA VAL A 294 4.80 35.19 -6.80
C VAL A 294 3.65 34.38 -6.21
N HIS A 295 3.52 34.35 -4.88
CA HIS A 295 2.36 33.94 -4.04
C HIS A 295 1.54 32.68 -4.41
N ALA A 296 1.88 31.93 -5.45
CA ALA A 296 1.30 30.64 -5.76
C ALA A 296 2.11 29.59 -4.99
N ASP A 297 1.74 29.39 -3.73
CA ASP A 297 2.22 28.27 -2.95
C ASP A 297 1.94 26.99 -3.74
N LEU A 298 3.01 26.33 -4.23
CA LEU A 298 2.90 25.01 -4.83
C LEU A 298 2.26 24.09 -3.77
N ASN A 299 1.09 23.55 -4.07
CA ASN A 299 0.42 22.64 -3.16
C ASN A 299 1.09 21.26 -3.27
N GLN A 300 1.30 20.57 -2.13
CA GLN A 300 1.75 19.18 -2.11
C GLN A 300 0.93 18.29 -3.08
N ILE A 301 -0.38 18.52 -3.16
CA ILE A 301 -1.28 17.79 -4.06
C ILE A 301 -0.88 17.98 -5.54
N GLU A 302 -0.43 19.17 -5.93
CA GLU A 302 0.01 19.44 -7.31
C GLU A 302 1.34 18.76 -7.62
N ALA A 303 2.28 18.76 -6.66
CA ALA A 303 3.54 18.04 -6.79
C ALA A 303 3.33 16.53 -6.87
N VAL A 304 2.43 15.98 -6.03
CA VAL A 304 2.00 14.58 -6.08
C VAL A 304 1.43 14.27 -7.47
N LYS A 305 0.49 15.06 -7.99
CA LYS A 305 -0.06 14.88 -9.34
C LYS A 305 1.03 14.85 -10.41
N ALA A 306 2.00 15.74 -10.34
CA ALA A 306 3.11 15.78 -11.31
C ALA A 306 3.98 14.52 -11.27
N VAL A 307 4.27 13.99 -10.07
CA VAL A 307 5.00 12.71 -9.93
C VAL A 307 4.18 11.56 -10.51
N PHE A 308 2.87 11.48 -10.21
CA PHE A 308 2.00 10.44 -10.76
C PHE A 308 1.86 10.51 -12.29
N HIS A 309 1.68 11.70 -12.88
CA HIS A 309 1.66 11.84 -14.34
C HIS A 309 3.00 11.47 -14.97
N THR A 310 4.12 11.84 -14.34
CA THR A 310 5.45 11.41 -14.78
C THR A 310 5.57 9.90 -14.76
N TYR A 311 5.07 9.25 -13.69
CA TYR A 311 5.03 7.80 -13.58
C TYR A 311 4.28 7.13 -14.73
N LEU A 312 3.09 7.63 -15.03
CA LEU A 312 2.23 7.07 -16.08
C LEU A 312 2.84 7.27 -17.48
N VAL A 313 3.41 8.45 -17.76
CA VAL A 313 4.12 8.68 -19.03
C VAL A 313 5.31 7.75 -19.19
N VAL A 314 6.08 7.54 -18.11
CA VAL A 314 7.20 6.61 -18.13
C VAL A 314 6.71 5.19 -18.40
N ALA A 315 5.59 4.77 -17.80
CA ALA A 315 4.97 3.49 -18.09
C ALA A 315 4.59 3.35 -19.57
N ASP A 316 3.91 4.36 -20.14
CA ASP A 316 3.51 4.38 -21.55
C ASP A 316 4.72 4.28 -22.48
N ILE A 317 5.83 4.97 -22.16
CA ILE A 317 7.05 4.93 -22.97
C ILE A 317 7.72 3.55 -22.88
N LEU A 318 7.89 3.05 -21.64
CA LEU A 318 8.60 1.80 -21.37
C LEU A 318 7.89 0.59 -21.95
N GLU A 319 6.57 0.64 -22.13
CA GLU A 319 5.81 -0.43 -22.80
C GLU A 319 6.41 -0.79 -24.17
N TYR A 320 6.98 0.20 -24.87
CA TYR A 320 7.55 0.06 -26.21
C TYR A 320 9.09 -0.02 -26.23
N VAL A 321 9.74 0.14 -25.07
CA VAL A 321 11.16 -0.15 -24.91
C VAL A 321 11.33 -1.67 -24.95
N ASN A 322 12.14 -2.17 -25.87
CA ASN A 322 12.36 -3.60 -26.17
C ASN A 322 11.25 -4.31 -26.99
N LYS A 323 10.29 -3.61 -27.61
CA LYS A 323 9.49 -4.16 -28.74
C LYS A 323 10.29 -4.19 -30.07
N LYS A 324 11.57 -4.55 -29.98
CA LYS A 324 12.44 -5.06 -31.04
C LYS A 324 13.23 -6.19 -30.35
N GLU A 325 12.73 -7.42 -30.34
CA GLU A 325 12.57 -8.27 -31.53
C GLU A 325 11.10 -8.62 -31.82
N ALA A 326 10.37 -7.77 -32.55
CA ALA A 326 9.61 -8.32 -33.67
C ALA A 326 10.65 -8.73 -34.71
N LYS A 327 11.29 -9.86 -34.43
CA LYS A 327 11.99 -10.62 -35.44
C LYS A 327 10.98 -10.77 -36.58
N THR A 328 11.37 -10.32 -37.75
CA THR A 328 10.98 -10.95 -39.01
C THR A 328 11.56 -12.37 -39.06
N THR A 329 11.33 -13.18 -38.02
CA THR A 329 11.61 -14.61 -37.99
C THR A 329 10.40 -15.24 -37.37
N LYS A 330 9.84 -16.18 -38.12
CA LYS A 330 8.67 -16.95 -37.77
C LYS A 330 8.77 -17.44 -36.31
N PRO A 331 7.74 -17.34 -35.46
CA PRO A 331 7.76 -17.90 -34.10
C PRO A 331 8.18 -19.38 -34.10
N ASN A 332 8.85 -19.88 -33.06
CA ASN A 332 9.13 -21.32 -32.95
C ASN A 332 7.84 -22.05 -32.56
N ILE A 333 7.43 -23.07 -33.32
CA ILE A 333 6.21 -23.84 -33.02
C ILE A 333 6.28 -24.51 -31.64
N ASN A 334 7.50 -24.80 -31.16
CA ASN A 334 7.78 -25.42 -29.87
C ASN A 334 7.72 -24.44 -28.68
N GLU A 335 7.64 -23.14 -28.94
CA GLU A 335 7.51 -22.11 -27.90
C GLU A 335 6.18 -21.36 -28.00
N ALA A 336 5.48 -21.49 -29.12
CA ALA A 336 4.23 -20.81 -29.41
C ALA A 336 3.16 -21.01 -28.33
N SER A 337 2.49 -19.93 -27.96
CA SER A 337 1.30 -19.91 -27.13
C SER A 337 0.08 -20.49 -27.87
N LEU A 338 -0.98 -20.82 -27.13
CA LEU A 338 -2.22 -21.32 -27.73
C LEU A 338 -2.84 -20.32 -28.71
N ASP A 339 -2.77 -19.03 -28.40
CA ASP A 339 -3.36 -17.97 -29.22
C ASP A 339 -2.56 -17.80 -30.53
N GLU A 340 -1.23 -17.88 -30.45
CA GLU A 340 -0.36 -17.86 -31.63
C GLU A 340 -0.60 -19.07 -32.54
N LEU A 341 -0.78 -20.26 -31.98
CA LEU A 341 -1.11 -21.47 -32.76
C LEU A 341 -2.45 -21.32 -33.50
N GLU A 342 -3.49 -20.80 -32.85
CA GLU A 342 -4.79 -20.58 -33.48
C GLU A 342 -4.71 -19.57 -34.63
N VAL A 343 -4.07 -18.43 -34.38
CA VAL A 343 -4.00 -17.31 -35.33
C VAL A 343 -3.13 -17.66 -36.54
N HIS A 344 -1.95 -18.24 -36.31
CA HIS A 344 -0.98 -18.47 -37.38
C HIS A 344 -1.23 -19.76 -38.18
N LEU A 345 -1.87 -20.78 -37.57
CA LEU A 345 -2.24 -22.02 -38.26
C LEU A 345 -3.69 -22.03 -38.78
N ASP A 346 -4.52 -21.07 -38.33
CA ASP A 346 -5.95 -20.99 -38.66
C ASP A 346 -6.68 -22.28 -38.27
N ILE A 347 -6.55 -22.64 -37.00
CA ILE A 347 -7.10 -23.88 -36.41
C ILE A 347 -7.98 -23.57 -35.21
N SER A 348 -8.84 -24.51 -34.86
CA SER A 348 -9.66 -24.40 -33.64
C SER A 348 -8.83 -24.58 -32.36
N ARG A 349 -9.31 -24.00 -31.26
CA ARG A 349 -8.74 -24.16 -29.90
C ARG A 349 -8.49 -25.60 -29.50
N THR A 350 -9.36 -26.51 -29.96
CA THR A 350 -9.25 -27.94 -29.68
C THR A 350 -7.97 -28.51 -30.28
N ILE A 351 -7.67 -28.17 -31.53
CA ILE A 351 -6.46 -28.62 -32.25
C ILE A 351 -5.22 -27.93 -31.68
N ALA A 352 -5.28 -26.63 -31.36
CA ALA A 352 -4.17 -25.91 -30.73
C ALA A 352 -3.78 -26.54 -29.37
N LYS A 353 -4.77 -26.95 -28.56
CA LYS A 353 -4.52 -27.69 -27.30
C LYS A 353 -3.91 -29.07 -27.55
N GLU A 354 -4.26 -29.73 -28.64
CA GLU A 354 -3.71 -31.05 -28.99
C GLU A 354 -2.24 -30.95 -29.41
N ILE A 355 -1.89 -29.95 -30.23
CA ILE A 355 -0.50 -29.59 -30.56
C ILE A 355 0.28 -29.30 -29.27
N PHE A 356 -0.24 -28.45 -28.39
CA PHE A 356 0.43 -28.11 -27.13
C PHE A 356 0.65 -29.33 -26.22
N ARG A 357 -0.31 -30.26 -26.16
CA ARG A 357 -0.15 -31.51 -25.39
C ARG A 357 0.91 -32.42 -25.99
N LEU A 358 0.92 -32.59 -27.31
CA LEU A 358 1.91 -33.43 -27.99
C LEU A 358 3.32 -32.86 -27.85
N ARG A 359 3.46 -31.53 -27.88
CA ARG A 359 4.73 -30.85 -27.61
C ARG A 359 5.31 -31.18 -26.24
N ILE A 360 4.46 -31.22 -25.22
CA ILE A 360 4.88 -31.59 -23.87
C ILE A 360 5.23 -33.07 -23.79
N LYS A 361 4.50 -33.92 -24.52
CA LYS A 361 4.67 -35.37 -24.49
C LYS A 361 5.93 -35.84 -25.21
N GLU A 362 6.23 -35.26 -26.37
CA GLU A 362 7.35 -35.66 -27.23
C GLU A 362 8.58 -34.76 -27.04
N GLU A 363 8.53 -33.80 -26.10
CA GLU A 363 9.54 -32.76 -25.80
C GLU A 363 9.84 -31.79 -26.96
N TYR A 364 9.45 -32.13 -28.19
CA TYR A 364 9.51 -31.28 -29.39
C TYR A 364 8.44 -31.69 -30.42
N ILE A 365 8.19 -30.82 -31.41
CA ILE A 365 7.31 -31.06 -32.57
C ILE A 365 8.06 -30.70 -33.85
N ASP A 366 8.14 -31.67 -34.76
CA ASP A 366 8.51 -31.50 -36.16
C ASP A 366 7.27 -31.60 -37.09
N LEU A 367 7.50 -31.47 -38.40
CA LEU A 367 6.43 -31.57 -39.40
C LEU A 367 5.78 -32.95 -39.48
N ASN A 368 6.50 -34.03 -39.17
CA ASN A 368 5.98 -35.39 -39.21
C ASN A 368 5.00 -35.61 -38.05
N ILE A 369 5.40 -35.21 -36.85
CA ILE A 369 4.56 -35.25 -35.65
C ILE A 369 3.33 -34.36 -35.85
N LEU A 370 3.51 -33.14 -36.37
CA LEU A 370 2.39 -32.23 -36.64
C LEU A 370 1.39 -32.83 -37.64
N SER A 371 1.86 -33.51 -38.69
CA SER A 371 1.01 -34.15 -39.70
C SER A 371 0.23 -35.36 -39.19
N SER A 372 0.65 -35.96 -38.07
CA SER A 372 -0.03 -37.10 -37.45
C SER A 372 -1.30 -36.72 -36.68
N ILE A 373 -1.48 -35.43 -36.38
CA ILE A 373 -2.62 -34.94 -35.59
C ILE A 373 -3.89 -34.96 -36.43
N LYS A 374 -4.92 -35.64 -35.90
CA LYS A 374 -6.23 -35.72 -36.56
C LYS A 374 -6.86 -34.33 -36.65
N GLY A 375 -6.98 -33.81 -37.88
CA GLY A 375 -7.53 -32.48 -38.15
C GLY A 375 -6.50 -31.48 -38.68
N ILE A 376 -5.23 -31.85 -38.75
CA ILE A 376 -4.19 -31.08 -39.44
C ILE A 376 -4.06 -31.62 -40.88
N GLY A 377 -4.39 -30.78 -41.86
CA GLY A 377 -4.27 -31.10 -43.29
C GLY A 377 -3.11 -30.36 -43.96
N GLU A 378 -2.89 -30.63 -45.25
CA GLU A 378 -1.78 -30.04 -46.04
C GLU A 378 -1.75 -28.50 -45.98
N LYS A 379 -2.92 -27.84 -45.97
CA LYS A 379 -3.01 -26.37 -45.85
C LYS A 379 -2.47 -25.86 -44.51
N THR A 380 -2.75 -26.55 -43.42
CA THR A 380 -2.28 -26.20 -42.08
C THR A 380 -0.77 -26.44 -41.96
N ILE A 381 -0.28 -27.53 -42.57
CA ILE A 381 1.17 -27.80 -42.66
C ILE A 381 1.89 -26.72 -43.46
N GLN A 382 1.29 -26.26 -44.56
CA GLN A 382 1.86 -25.17 -45.36
C GLN A 382 1.91 -23.86 -44.56
N LYS A 383 0.82 -23.52 -43.85
CA LYS A 383 0.81 -22.38 -42.93
C LYS A 383 1.84 -22.52 -41.81
N ALA A 384 2.06 -23.73 -41.29
CA ALA A 384 3.09 -23.99 -40.29
C ALA A 384 4.49 -23.70 -40.84
N LYS A 385 4.80 -24.17 -42.06
CA LYS A 385 6.06 -23.87 -42.74
C LYS A 385 6.25 -22.39 -43.05
N GLU A 386 5.17 -21.68 -43.37
CA GLU A 386 5.20 -20.26 -43.73
C GLU A 386 5.30 -19.36 -42.50
N ASN A 387 4.65 -19.72 -41.40
CA ASN A 387 4.44 -18.86 -40.25
C ASN A 387 5.21 -19.29 -38.99
N PHE A 388 5.84 -20.47 -38.94
CA PHE A 388 6.67 -20.92 -37.82
C PHE A 388 8.09 -21.36 -38.23
N ILE A 389 9.05 -21.23 -37.31
CA ILE A 389 10.30 -21.99 -37.31
C ILE A 389 9.96 -23.38 -36.76
N ILE A 390 10.33 -24.41 -37.49
CA ILE A 390 10.19 -25.82 -37.12
C ILE A 390 11.58 -26.41 -37.31
N GLU A 391 12.18 -26.91 -36.24
CA GLU A 391 13.46 -27.62 -36.31
C GLU A 391 13.21 -28.97 -37.00
N GLU A 392 14.10 -29.35 -37.94
CA GLU A 392 13.98 -30.58 -38.73
C GLU A 392 14.21 -31.85 -37.91
#